data_AF-A0A2E3HPK1-F1
#
_entry.id   AF-A0A2E3HPK1-F1
#
_cell.length_a   1.000
_cell.length_b   1.000
_cell.length_c   1.000
_cell.angle_alpha   90.00
_cell.angle_beta   90.00
_cell.angle_gamma   90.00
#
_symmetry.space_group_name_H-M   'P 1'
#
loop_
_entity.id
_entity.type
_entity.pdbx_description
1 polymer ?
#
loop_
_entity_poly.entity_id
_entity_poly.type
_entity_poly.pdbx_seq_one_letter_code
_entity_poly.pdbx_strand_id
1 'polypeptide(L)'
;RDDDGDGLLSIYEDLNLNGDPTDDDTDGDGMFAAYESTFLDCDQDGVNDELDAENCDPYNDTDGDGFSNMDEIKCGTDPNNINSYCQDFAAINLEIVDFFSPNGDGSNDQWVDDAFNRYIDNKVWIYSRSGQLVFEKSNYQNNWEGEFEGAALPEGSYYYLIDFNNDGTPDYQGWLYLTR
;
A
#
# COMPACT_ATOMS: atom_id res chain seq x y z
N ARG A 1 -10.40 32.17 -17.26
CA ARG A 1 -10.82 31.91 -15.86
C ARG A 1 -9.78 30.94 -15.32
N ASP A 2 -9.55 30.97 -14.03
CA ASP A 2 -8.67 30.05 -13.30
C ASP A 2 -9.66 29.33 -12.39
N ASP A 3 -9.96 28.08 -12.71
CA ASP A 3 -11.16 27.38 -12.21
C ASP A 3 -10.85 26.47 -11.02
N ASP A 4 -9.63 25.95 -10.98
CA ASP A 4 -9.00 25.10 -9.99
C ASP A 4 -8.13 25.91 -9.00
N GLY A 5 -7.63 27.08 -9.40
CA GLY A 5 -6.95 28.03 -8.53
C GLY A 5 -5.43 27.88 -8.46
N ASP A 6 -4.80 27.17 -9.39
CA ASP A 6 -3.35 27.00 -9.46
C ASP A 6 -2.61 28.15 -10.17
N GLY A 7 -3.33 29.15 -10.66
CA GLY A 7 -2.75 30.32 -11.30
C GLY A 7 -2.37 30.13 -12.77
N LEU A 8 -2.64 28.98 -13.36
CA LEU A 8 -2.83 28.81 -14.80
C LEU A 8 -4.25 29.27 -15.16
N LEU A 9 -4.46 29.66 -16.43
CA LEU A 9 -5.82 29.94 -16.88
C LEU A 9 -6.29 28.71 -17.63
N SER A 10 -7.51 28.25 -17.37
CA SER A 10 -8.12 27.07 -18.01
C SER A 10 -7.95 27.03 -19.53
N ILE A 11 -7.90 28.18 -20.19
CA ILE A 11 -7.65 28.26 -21.65
C ILE A 11 -6.25 27.76 -22.10
N TYR A 12 -5.31 27.61 -21.17
CA TYR A 12 -3.96 27.12 -21.40
C TYR A 12 -3.81 25.64 -21.04
N GLU A 13 -4.87 25.03 -20.50
CA GLU A 13 -4.97 23.62 -20.16
C GLU A 13 -5.73 22.82 -21.25
N ASP A 14 -5.97 23.45 -22.41
CA ASP A 14 -6.39 22.78 -23.66
C ASP A 14 -5.20 22.03 -24.26
N LEU A 15 -4.95 20.83 -23.75
CA LEU A 15 -3.83 19.95 -24.11
C LEU A 15 -3.93 19.50 -25.57
N ASN A 16 -5.14 19.19 -26.04
CA ASN A 16 -5.36 18.70 -27.40
C ASN A 16 -5.50 19.83 -28.46
N LEU A 17 -5.55 21.09 -28.00
CA LEU A 17 -5.64 22.31 -28.81
C LEU A 17 -6.90 22.38 -29.69
N ASN A 18 -8.01 21.81 -29.24
CA ASN A 18 -9.28 21.81 -29.96
C ASN A 18 -10.14 23.05 -29.65
N GLY A 19 -9.74 23.86 -28.66
CA GLY A 19 -10.43 25.06 -28.21
C GLY A 19 -11.44 24.85 -27.08
N ASP A 20 -11.51 23.65 -26.50
CA ASP A 20 -12.33 23.28 -25.35
C ASP A 20 -11.44 22.66 -24.25
N PRO A 21 -10.99 23.44 -23.26
CA PRO A 21 -10.16 22.92 -22.17
C PRO A 21 -10.94 22.04 -21.18
N THR A 22 -12.25 21.86 -21.37
CA THR A 22 -13.10 21.08 -20.46
C THR A 22 -13.43 19.70 -21.01
N ASP A 23 -12.62 19.19 -21.93
CA ASP A 23 -12.71 17.82 -22.47
C ASP A 23 -11.40 17.02 -22.41
N ASP A 24 -10.35 17.60 -21.85
CA ASP A 24 -9.05 16.98 -21.61
C ASP A 24 -8.99 16.42 -20.18
N ASP A 25 -8.58 15.15 -20.08
CA ASP A 25 -8.51 14.34 -18.86
C ASP A 25 -7.10 13.70 -18.86
N THR A 26 -6.23 14.16 -17.95
CA THR A 26 -4.78 13.93 -18.03
C THR A 26 -4.39 12.54 -17.57
N ASP A 27 -4.99 12.06 -16.47
CA ASP A 27 -4.73 10.77 -15.84
C ASP A 27 -5.84 9.72 -16.09
N GLY A 28 -7.00 10.14 -16.59
CA GLY A 28 -8.10 9.25 -16.95
C GLY A 28 -9.06 8.94 -15.80
N ASP A 29 -9.03 9.69 -14.70
CA ASP A 29 -9.91 9.51 -13.54
C ASP A 29 -11.38 9.98 -13.81
N GLY A 30 -11.57 10.75 -14.89
CA GLY A 30 -12.86 11.29 -15.32
C GLY A 30 -13.17 12.70 -14.81
N MET A 31 -12.23 13.35 -14.13
CA MET A 31 -12.15 14.78 -13.97
C MET A 31 -11.41 15.40 -15.17
N PHE A 32 -11.56 16.72 -15.33
CA PHE A 32 -10.95 17.42 -16.46
C PHE A 32 -9.82 18.25 -15.92
N ALA A 33 -8.70 18.28 -16.64
CA ALA A 33 -7.48 18.99 -16.24
C ALA A 33 -7.75 20.43 -15.82
N ALA A 34 -8.64 21.14 -16.54
CA ALA A 34 -9.07 22.51 -16.20
C ALA A 34 -9.77 22.70 -14.84
N TYR A 35 -10.06 21.62 -14.11
CA TYR A 35 -10.65 21.61 -12.78
C TYR A 35 -9.73 20.97 -11.72
N GLU A 36 -8.53 20.57 -12.12
CA GLU A 36 -7.57 19.87 -11.28
C GLU A 36 -6.32 20.71 -11.12
N SER A 37 -5.87 20.80 -9.87
CA SER A 37 -4.84 21.76 -9.53
C SER A 37 -3.47 21.11 -9.54
N THR A 38 -2.52 21.71 -10.25
CA THR A 38 -1.10 21.29 -10.21
C THR A 38 -0.45 21.42 -8.83
N PHE A 39 -1.09 22.13 -7.90
CA PHE A 39 -0.60 22.38 -6.53
C PHE A 39 -1.35 21.61 -5.45
N LEU A 40 -2.53 21.07 -5.76
CA LEU A 40 -3.26 20.26 -4.81
C LEU A 40 -2.76 18.82 -4.90
N ASP A 41 -2.64 18.22 -3.73
CA ASP A 41 -2.26 16.83 -3.52
C ASP A 41 -3.12 16.41 -2.31
N CYS A 42 -4.29 15.85 -2.60
CA CYS A 42 -5.34 15.65 -1.60
C CYS A 42 -4.94 14.62 -0.53
N ASP A 43 -4.18 13.57 -0.88
CA ASP A 43 -3.74 12.53 0.04
C ASP A 43 -2.26 12.57 0.45
N GLN A 44 -1.48 13.49 -0.13
CA GLN A 44 -0.06 13.73 0.17
C GLN A 44 0.85 12.55 -0.18
N ASP A 45 0.53 11.83 -1.24
CA ASP A 45 1.31 10.70 -1.73
C ASP A 45 2.44 11.08 -2.69
N GLY A 46 2.56 12.37 -3.05
CA GLY A 46 3.61 12.89 -3.91
C GLY A 46 3.24 13.01 -5.39
N VAL A 47 2.03 12.63 -5.78
CA VAL A 47 1.41 12.95 -7.06
C VAL A 47 0.41 14.09 -6.83
N ASN A 48 0.29 15.01 -7.78
CA ASN A 48 -0.70 16.08 -7.68
C ASN A 48 -2.00 15.64 -8.35
N ASP A 49 -3.10 16.28 -7.96
CA ASP A 49 -4.45 15.93 -8.41
C ASP A 49 -4.61 15.95 -9.96
N GLU A 50 -3.74 16.61 -10.74
CA GLU A 50 -3.81 16.62 -12.21
C GLU A 50 -3.13 15.40 -12.86
N LEU A 51 -2.31 14.66 -12.11
CA LEU A 51 -1.54 13.51 -12.58
C LEU A 51 -1.89 12.24 -11.80
N ASP A 52 -2.85 12.32 -10.90
CA ASP A 52 -3.15 11.29 -9.93
C ASP A 52 -4.44 10.56 -10.32
N ALA A 53 -4.29 9.31 -10.72
CA ALA A 53 -5.43 8.49 -11.17
C ALA A 53 -6.51 8.29 -10.08
N GLU A 54 -6.19 8.50 -8.81
CA GLU A 54 -7.15 8.48 -7.70
C GLU A 54 -6.77 9.55 -6.65
N ASN A 55 -7.13 10.82 -6.89
CA ASN A 55 -6.63 12.03 -6.20
C ASN A 55 -6.61 11.97 -4.65
N CYS A 56 -7.40 11.10 -4.01
CA CYS A 56 -7.49 11.00 -2.56
C CYS A 56 -7.32 9.55 -2.03
N ASP A 57 -6.68 8.67 -2.79
CA ASP A 57 -6.24 7.34 -2.34
C ASP A 57 -4.71 7.23 -2.40
N PRO A 58 -3.99 7.41 -1.26
CA PRO A 58 -2.53 7.48 -1.26
C PRO A 58 -1.85 6.15 -1.62
N TYR A 59 -2.64 5.07 -1.72
CA TYR A 59 -2.15 3.73 -2.00
C TYR A 59 -2.44 3.27 -3.43
N ASN A 60 -2.91 4.15 -4.31
CA ASN A 60 -2.95 3.89 -5.74
C ASN A 60 -1.53 3.85 -6.34
N ASP A 61 -1.43 3.32 -7.55
CA ASP A 61 -0.18 3.09 -8.28
C ASP A 61 -0.28 3.82 -9.62
N THR A 62 0.20 5.07 -9.64
CA THR A 62 0.03 5.99 -10.78
C THR A 62 0.79 5.53 -12.01
N ASP A 63 2.02 5.02 -11.85
CA ASP A 63 2.85 4.61 -12.99
C ASP A 63 2.75 3.12 -13.37
N GLY A 64 2.08 2.32 -12.53
CA GLY A 64 1.75 0.93 -12.78
C GLY A 64 2.91 -0.04 -12.58
N ASP A 65 3.90 0.31 -11.75
CA ASP A 65 5.07 -0.53 -11.49
C ASP A 65 4.89 -1.55 -10.36
N GLY A 66 3.76 -1.47 -9.66
CA GLY A 66 3.38 -2.37 -8.57
C GLY A 66 3.69 -1.82 -7.17
N PHE A 67 4.20 -0.60 -7.05
CA PHE A 67 4.31 0.13 -5.79
C PHE A 67 3.28 1.24 -5.74
N SER A 68 2.75 1.51 -4.56
CA SER A 68 1.86 2.65 -4.40
C SER A 68 2.66 3.94 -4.22
N ASN A 69 2.11 5.05 -4.68
CA ASN A 69 2.72 6.38 -4.61
C ASN A 69 3.27 6.73 -3.22
N MET A 70 2.47 6.52 -2.17
CA MET A 70 2.88 6.77 -0.78
C MET A 70 4.08 5.92 -0.33
N ASP A 71 4.20 4.68 -0.81
CA ASP A 71 5.30 3.80 -0.43
C ASP A 71 6.57 4.12 -1.22
N GLU A 72 6.43 4.58 -2.46
CA GLU A 72 7.54 5.13 -3.24
C GLU A 72 8.14 6.38 -2.61
N ILE A 73 7.31 7.31 -2.16
CA ILE A 73 7.79 8.48 -1.41
C ILE A 73 8.55 8.08 -0.15
N LYS A 74 8.10 7.04 0.57
CA LYS A 74 8.84 6.52 1.74
C LYS A 74 10.20 5.92 1.36
N CYS A 75 10.29 5.24 0.22
CA CYS A 75 11.55 4.75 -0.33
C CYS A 75 12.43 5.86 -0.94
N GLY A 76 11.86 7.04 -1.20
CA GLY A 76 12.50 8.15 -1.90
C GLY A 76 12.60 7.94 -3.40
N THR A 77 11.64 7.22 -3.99
CA THR A 77 11.50 7.03 -5.44
C THR A 77 10.47 8.00 -6.03
N ASP A 78 10.14 7.84 -7.32
CA ASP A 78 9.39 8.84 -8.10
C ASP A 78 8.11 8.18 -8.61
N PRO A 79 6.93 8.53 -8.05
CA PRO A 79 5.67 7.84 -8.31
C PRO A 79 5.10 8.03 -9.73
N ASN A 80 5.77 8.84 -10.54
CA ASN A 80 5.41 9.09 -11.93
C ASN A 80 6.37 8.40 -12.92
N ASN A 81 7.20 7.46 -12.46
CA ASN A 81 8.26 6.87 -13.26
C ASN A 81 8.48 5.38 -12.99
N ILE A 82 7.87 4.55 -13.83
CA ILE A 82 7.91 3.08 -13.84
C ILE A 82 9.31 2.41 -13.73
N ASN A 83 10.40 3.16 -13.93
CA ASN A 83 11.78 2.65 -13.77
C ASN A 83 12.42 3.05 -12.44
N SER A 84 11.66 3.69 -11.54
CA SER A 84 12.09 4.25 -10.28
C SER A 84 11.23 3.66 -9.16
N TYR A 85 11.41 2.37 -8.86
CA TYR A 85 10.68 1.66 -7.80
C TYR A 85 11.52 1.40 -6.55
N CYS A 86 10.83 1.15 -5.43
CA CYS A 86 11.42 0.60 -4.21
C CYS A 86 12.19 -0.71 -4.49
N GLN A 87 13.48 -0.73 -4.20
CA GLN A 87 14.31 -1.96 -4.29
C GLN A 87 14.37 -2.75 -2.98
N ASP A 88 14.08 -2.09 -1.86
CA ASP A 88 14.16 -2.63 -0.51
C ASP A 88 12.82 -2.38 0.19
N PHE A 89 12.04 -3.44 0.38
CA PHE A 89 10.73 -3.34 1.04
C PHE A 89 10.84 -2.92 2.51
N ALA A 90 11.99 -3.12 3.15
CA ALA A 90 12.22 -2.64 4.51
C ALA A 90 12.29 -1.11 4.56
N ALA A 91 12.63 -0.43 3.46
CA ALA A 91 12.66 1.03 3.38
C ALA A 91 11.27 1.68 3.43
N ILE A 92 10.23 0.92 3.04
CA ILE A 92 8.83 1.36 3.13
C ILE A 92 8.42 1.62 4.60
N ASN A 93 9.11 0.99 5.57
CA ASN A 93 8.86 1.16 6.99
C ASN A 93 7.39 0.90 7.37
N LEU A 94 6.87 -0.23 6.92
CA LEU A 94 5.50 -0.69 7.21
C LEU A 94 5.31 -0.95 8.71
N GLU A 95 4.18 -0.49 9.25
CA GLU A 95 3.78 -0.72 10.64
C GLU A 95 3.04 -2.04 10.79
N ILE A 96 3.78 -3.14 10.82
CA ILE A 96 3.20 -4.46 11.04
C ILE A 96 2.69 -4.59 12.49
N VAL A 97 1.38 -4.81 12.66
CA VAL A 97 0.76 -5.02 13.97
C VAL A 97 1.41 -6.19 14.72
N ASP A 98 1.68 -6.00 16.01
CA ASP A 98 2.39 -6.97 16.85
C ASP A 98 1.47 -7.75 17.80
N PHE A 99 0.15 -7.63 17.63
CA PHE A 99 -0.86 -8.19 18.50
C PHE A 99 -2.13 -8.62 17.76
N PHE A 100 -2.71 -9.75 18.14
CA PHE A 100 -4.09 -10.11 17.76
C PHE A 100 -4.76 -11.04 18.80
N SER A 101 -6.08 -11.04 18.82
CA SER A 101 -6.94 -11.74 19.78
C SER A 101 -8.06 -12.55 19.10
N PRO A 102 -7.80 -13.77 18.59
CA PRO A 102 -8.80 -14.60 17.91
C PRO A 102 -9.80 -15.21 18.92
N ASN A 103 -10.71 -14.37 19.45
CA ASN A 103 -11.71 -14.74 20.45
C ASN A 103 -13.15 -14.68 19.90
N GLY A 104 -13.31 -14.18 18.67
CA GLY A 104 -14.58 -14.08 17.96
C GLY A 104 -15.47 -12.93 18.43
N ASP A 105 -14.89 -11.91 19.07
CA ASP A 105 -15.60 -10.69 19.49
C ASP A 105 -15.72 -9.64 18.37
N GLY A 106 -15.07 -9.86 17.23
CA GLY A 106 -15.06 -8.98 16.07
C GLY A 106 -13.94 -7.93 16.08
N SER A 107 -13.08 -7.90 17.10
CA SER A 107 -12.01 -6.91 17.27
C SER A 107 -10.64 -7.60 17.32
N ASN A 108 -9.74 -7.24 16.39
CA ASN A 108 -8.39 -7.81 16.30
C ASN A 108 -8.37 -9.35 16.24
N ASP A 109 -9.41 -9.97 15.68
CA ASP A 109 -9.53 -11.44 15.62
C ASP A 109 -8.48 -12.09 14.70
N GLN A 110 -7.87 -11.30 13.81
CA GLN A 110 -6.91 -11.75 12.82
C GLN A 110 -5.67 -10.87 12.85
N TRP A 111 -4.53 -11.45 12.46
CA TRP A 111 -3.33 -10.68 12.18
C TRP A 111 -3.45 -10.10 10.76
N VAL A 112 -3.81 -8.82 10.68
CA VAL A 112 -4.19 -8.13 9.44
C VAL A 112 -3.32 -6.90 9.20
N ASP A 113 -2.92 -6.72 7.95
CA ASP A 113 -2.26 -5.51 7.44
C ASP A 113 -2.63 -5.33 5.96
N ASP A 114 -2.83 -4.10 5.50
CA ASP A 114 -3.19 -3.82 4.11
C ASP A 114 -2.02 -4.11 3.16
N ALA A 115 -0.77 -4.01 3.63
CA ALA A 115 0.42 -4.36 2.84
C ALA A 115 0.41 -5.81 2.35
N PHE A 116 -0.18 -6.74 3.12
CA PHE A 116 -0.30 -8.14 2.69
C PHE A 116 -1.21 -8.29 1.46
N ASN A 117 -2.21 -7.43 1.30
CA ASN A 117 -3.09 -7.46 0.13
C ASN A 117 -2.50 -6.68 -1.05
N ARG A 118 -1.75 -5.60 -0.78
CA ARG A 118 -1.07 -4.81 -1.81
C ARG A 118 0.06 -5.60 -2.48
N TYR A 119 0.85 -6.33 -1.69
CA TYR A 119 1.97 -7.12 -2.20
C TYR A 119 1.62 -8.60 -2.29
N ILE A 120 0.98 -9.00 -3.39
CA ILE A 120 0.49 -10.37 -3.64
C ILE A 120 1.58 -11.45 -3.61
N ASP A 121 2.82 -11.10 -3.96
CA ASP A 121 3.93 -12.05 -3.97
C ASP A 121 4.49 -12.34 -2.57
N ASN A 122 3.91 -11.76 -1.51
CA ASN A 122 4.42 -11.94 -0.15
C ASN A 122 4.50 -13.39 0.31
N LYS A 123 5.39 -13.64 1.26
CA LYS A 123 5.55 -14.90 1.95
C LYS A 123 5.75 -14.66 3.44
N VAL A 124 4.97 -15.36 4.24
CA VAL A 124 4.90 -15.22 5.69
C VAL A 124 5.28 -16.54 6.34
N TRP A 125 6.13 -16.45 7.37
CA TRP A 125 6.42 -17.55 8.28
C TRP A 125 6.19 -17.13 9.72
N ILE A 126 5.61 -18.02 10.53
CA ILE A 126 5.42 -17.78 11.96
C ILE A 126 5.97 -18.98 12.73
N TYR A 127 6.78 -18.68 13.73
CA TYR A 127 7.44 -19.64 14.60
C TYR A 127 6.93 -19.51 16.03
N SER A 128 6.77 -20.64 16.69
CA SER A 128 6.56 -20.67 18.13
C SER A 128 7.81 -20.19 18.87
N ARG A 129 7.66 -19.86 20.16
CA ARG A 129 8.78 -19.52 21.05
C ARG A 129 9.89 -20.58 21.11
N SER A 130 9.60 -21.84 20.83
CA SER A 130 10.60 -22.92 20.79
C SER A 130 11.33 -23.04 19.44
N GLY A 131 10.97 -22.21 18.45
CA GLY A 131 11.52 -22.23 17.10
C GLY A 131 10.83 -23.21 16.15
N GLN A 132 9.66 -23.76 16.53
CA GLN A 132 8.88 -24.61 15.62
C GLN A 132 8.12 -23.73 14.63
N LEU A 133 8.22 -24.00 13.34
CA LEU A 133 7.37 -23.38 12.32
C LEU A 133 5.92 -23.82 12.54
N VAL A 134 5.03 -22.87 12.81
CA VAL A 134 3.60 -23.09 13.06
C VAL A 134 2.70 -22.54 11.96
N PHE A 135 3.22 -21.68 11.09
CA PHE A 135 2.49 -21.19 9.93
C PHE A 135 3.48 -20.83 8.82
N GLU A 136 3.13 -21.19 7.58
CA GLU A 136 3.82 -20.74 6.37
C GLU A 136 2.78 -20.52 5.29
N LYS A 137 2.85 -19.38 4.61
CA LYS A 137 1.94 -19.05 3.52
C LYS A 137 2.61 -18.13 2.51
N SER A 138 2.53 -18.51 1.23
CA SER A 138 2.73 -17.60 0.10
C SER A 138 1.41 -16.95 -0.28
N ASN A 139 1.46 -15.69 -0.69
CA ASN A 139 0.31 -14.82 -0.86
C ASN A 139 -0.58 -14.89 0.40
N TYR A 140 -0.03 -14.43 1.52
CA TYR A 140 -0.79 -14.29 2.76
C TYR A 140 -1.81 -13.17 2.57
N GLN A 141 -3.06 -13.45 2.95
CA GLN A 141 -4.21 -12.57 2.73
C GLN A 141 -4.99 -12.41 4.03
N ASN A 142 -4.28 -12.08 5.13
CA ASN A 142 -4.89 -11.77 6.42
C ASN A 142 -5.78 -12.90 6.99
N ASN A 143 -5.42 -14.15 6.71
CA ASN A 143 -6.30 -15.31 6.94
C ASN A 143 -5.80 -16.29 8.01
N TRP A 144 -4.81 -15.91 8.81
CA TRP A 144 -4.34 -16.75 9.92
C TRP A 144 -5.05 -16.38 11.22
N GLU A 145 -5.72 -17.37 11.80
CA GLU A 145 -6.52 -17.23 13.03
C GLU A 145 -5.79 -17.77 14.27
N GLY A 146 -4.47 -17.98 14.18
CA GLY A 146 -3.69 -18.50 15.30
C GLY A 146 -3.89 -20.01 15.54
N GLU A 147 -4.02 -20.78 14.46
CA GLU A 147 -4.15 -22.24 14.49
C GLU A 147 -2.93 -22.94 13.88
N PHE A 148 -2.64 -24.16 14.36
CA PHE A 148 -1.64 -25.06 13.81
C PHE A 148 -2.16 -26.49 13.82
N GLU A 149 -2.08 -27.18 12.69
CA GLU A 149 -2.57 -28.57 12.51
C GLU A 149 -4.04 -28.78 12.95
N GLY A 150 -4.88 -27.75 12.80
CA GLY A 150 -6.30 -27.79 13.17
C GLY A 150 -6.57 -27.62 14.68
N ALA A 151 -5.57 -27.21 15.45
CA ALA A 151 -5.71 -26.87 16.86
C ALA A 151 -5.32 -25.40 17.11
N ALA A 152 -6.08 -24.75 18.00
CA ALA A 152 -5.77 -23.41 18.47
C ALA A 152 -4.40 -23.38 19.18
N LEU A 153 -3.53 -22.48 18.76
CA LEU A 153 -2.22 -22.28 19.39
C LEU A 153 -2.38 -21.61 20.77
N PRO A 154 -1.52 -21.93 21.75
CA PRO A 154 -1.60 -21.31 23.07
C PRO A 154 -1.31 -19.81 23.03
N GLU A 155 -1.80 -19.08 24.01
CA GLU A 155 -1.46 -17.66 24.18
C GLU A 155 0.04 -17.48 24.42
N GLY A 156 0.59 -16.42 23.84
CA GLY A 156 1.99 -16.07 24.01
C GLY A 156 2.59 -15.41 22.78
N SER A 157 3.91 -15.23 22.84
CA SER A 157 4.68 -14.61 21.77
C SER A 157 5.11 -15.64 20.72
N TYR A 158 4.88 -15.27 19.47
CA TYR A 158 5.32 -15.93 18.26
C TYR A 158 6.30 -15.02 17.53
N TYR A 159 7.17 -15.60 16.72
CA TYR A 159 8.14 -14.85 15.92
C TYR A 159 7.73 -14.92 14.46
N TYR A 160 7.60 -13.79 13.78
CA TYR A 160 7.25 -13.75 12.36
C TYR A 160 8.43 -13.34 11.50
N LEU A 161 8.41 -13.82 10.26
CA LEU A 161 9.22 -13.36 9.13
C LEU A 161 8.27 -13.06 7.97
N ILE A 162 8.49 -11.94 7.28
CA ILE A 162 7.75 -11.54 6.09
C ILE A 162 8.76 -11.19 5.00
N ASP A 163 8.53 -11.73 3.82
CA ASP A 163 9.27 -11.47 2.58
C ASP A 163 8.23 -11.01 1.55
N PHE A 164 8.19 -9.72 1.20
CA PHE A 164 7.09 -9.15 0.41
C PHE A 164 7.23 -9.40 -1.10
N ASN A 165 8.45 -9.67 -1.59
CA ASN A 165 8.74 -9.96 -2.99
C ASN A 165 9.04 -11.45 -3.24
N ASN A 166 9.05 -12.28 -2.20
CA ASN A 166 9.37 -13.70 -2.20
C ASN A 166 10.70 -14.02 -2.91
N ASP A 167 11.70 -13.18 -2.69
CA ASP A 167 13.07 -13.38 -3.18
C ASP A 167 13.89 -14.35 -2.31
N GLY A 168 13.36 -14.73 -1.15
CA GLY A 168 13.97 -15.62 -0.17
C GLY A 168 14.64 -14.88 1.00
N THR A 169 14.59 -13.55 1.02
CA THR A 169 15.14 -12.69 2.07
C THR A 169 14.00 -11.99 2.80
N PRO A 170 13.81 -12.24 4.11
CA PRO A 170 12.80 -11.52 4.87
C PRO A 170 13.11 -10.02 5.00
N ASP A 171 12.16 -9.19 4.60
CA ASP A 171 12.19 -7.73 4.75
C ASP A 171 11.80 -7.31 6.17
N TYR A 172 10.81 -7.98 6.75
CA TYR A 172 10.30 -7.69 8.10
C TYR A 172 10.40 -8.91 9.00
N GLN A 173 10.70 -8.64 10.27
CA GLN A 173 10.73 -9.65 11.32
C GLN A 173 10.39 -9.03 12.67
N GLY A 174 9.76 -9.81 13.53
CA GLY A 174 9.33 -9.31 14.82
C GLY A 174 8.63 -10.34 15.68
N TRP A 175 8.08 -9.84 16.79
CA TRP A 175 7.28 -10.64 17.70
C TRP A 175 5.81 -10.31 17.49
N LEU A 176 4.98 -11.35 17.48
CA LEU A 176 3.53 -11.28 17.42
C LEU A 176 2.97 -11.90 18.69
N TYR A 177 2.15 -11.16 19.43
CA TYR A 177 1.49 -11.66 20.63
C TYR A 177 0.06 -12.12 20.30
N LEU A 178 -0.22 -13.39 20.60
CA LEU A 178 -1.52 -14.01 20.47
C LEU A 178 -2.16 -14.14 21.86
N THR A 179 -3.38 -13.62 22.03
CA THR A 179 -4.19 -13.76 23.26
C THR A 179 -5.63 -14.17 22.93
N ARG A 180 -6.48 -14.52 23.90
CA ARG A 180 -7.93 -14.69 23.67
C ARG A 180 -8.78 -14.08 24.79
#